data_AF-A0A351C445-F1
#
_entry.id   AF-A0A351C445-F1
#
_cell.length_a   1.000
_cell.length_b   1.000
_cell.length_c   1.000
_cell.angle_alpha   90.00
_cell.angle_beta   90.00
_cell.angle_gamma   90.00
#
_symmetry.space_group_name_H-M   'P 1'
#
loop_
_entity.id
_entity.type
_entity.pdbx_description
1 polymer ?
#
loop_
_entity_poly.entity_id
_entity_poly.type
_entity_poly.pdbx_seq_one_letter_code
_entity_poly.pdbx_strand_id
1 'polypeptide(L)'
;MMDEKKGKNNEKYFKDWIEDEKGKRIYKKKITGKFGWYAVYEKAVDNNEKTISFKQNVYDENDKLREVHQKYPIDTGHKKL
;
A
#
# COMPACT_ATOMS: atom_id res chain seq x y z
N MET A 1 -23.62 -13.73 7.86
CA MET A 1 -22.54 -14.47 7.18
C MET A 1 -21.84 -13.49 6.26
N MET A 2 -20.50 -13.33 6.40
CA MET A 2 -19.56 -12.68 5.45
C MET A 2 -18.95 -11.29 5.73
N ASP A 3 -18.73 -10.80 6.97
CA ASP A 3 -17.98 -9.53 7.15
C ASP A 3 -16.96 -9.47 8.30
N GLU A 4 -16.39 -10.61 8.73
CA GLU A 4 -15.34 -10.64 9.78
C GLU A 4 -13.97 -11.16 9.32
N LYS A 5 -13.82 -11.48 8.02
CA LYS A 5 -12.60 -12.13 7.49
C LYS A 5 -11.67 -11.23 6.67
N LYS A 6 -12.00 -9.95 6.44
CA LYS A 6 -11.14 -9.04 5.65
C LYS A 6 -10.06 -8.35 6.49
N GLY A 7 -10.38 -7.82 7.68
CA GLY A 7 -9.39 -7.17 8.55
C GLY A 7 -8.25 -8.08 9.00
N LYS A 8 -8.56 -9.31 9.44
CA LYS A 8 -7.55 -10.27 9.94
C LYS A 8 -6.48 -10.66 8.91
N ASN A 9 -6.75 -10.51 7.61
CA ASN A 9 -5.75 -10.82 6.58
C ASN A 9 -4.77 -9.65 6.35
N ASN A 10 -5.20 -8.39 6.45
CA ASN A 10 -4.29 -7.27 6.19
C ASN A 10 -3.21 -7.18 7.27
N GLU A 11 -3.54 -7.36 8.55
CA GLU A 11 -2.59 -7.31 9.67
C GLU A 11 -1.53 -8.42 9.59
N LYS A 12 -1.86 -9.56 8.97
CA LYS A 12 -0.92 -10.66 8.72
C LYS A 12 0.12 -10.33 7.64
N TYR A 13 -0.23 -9.49 6.66
CA TYR A 13 0.62 -9.19 5.50
C TYR A 13 1.29 -7.82 5.55
N PHE A 14 0.75 -6.89 6.33
CA PHE A 14 1.20 -5.52 6.50
C PHE A 14 1.42 -5.31 8.00
N LYS A 15 2.67 -5.47 8.46
CA LYS A 15 3.03 -5.31 9.89
C LYS A 15 3.04 -3.84 10.33
N ASP A 16 3.09 -2.93 9.38
CA ASP A 16 3.12 -1.48 9.60
C ASP A 16 1.84 -0.86 9.03
N TRP A 17 1.03 -0.27 9.91
CA TRP A 17 -0.09 0.56 9.51
C TRP A 17 -0.21 1.80 10.40
N ILE A 18 -0.81 2.84 9.85
CA ILE A 18 -1.15 4.07 10.57
C ILE A 18 -2.66 4.23 10.47
N GLU A 19 -3.30 4.44 11.61
CA GLU A 19 -4.71 4.82 11.69
C GLU A 19 -4.79 6.33 11.90
N ASP A 20 -5.63 7.01 11.12
CA ASP A 20 -5.93 8.43 11.26
C ASP A 20 -7.08 8.63 12.26
N GLU A 21 -7.21 9.83 12.85
CA GLU A 21 -8.26 10.18 13.83
C GLU A 21 -9.69 9.91 13.32
N LYS A 22 -9.85 9.87 11.99
CA LYS A 22 -11.12 9.56 11.35
C LYS A 22 -11.41 8.07 11.23
N GLY A 23 -10.50 7.15 11.60
CA GLY A 23 -10.67 5.69 11.47
C GLY A 23 -10.13 5.11 10.14
N LYS A 24 -9.52 5.94 9.30
CA LYS A 24 -8.88 5.53 8.05
C LYS A 24 -7.57 4.81 8.38
N ARG A 25 -7.34 3.64 7.79
CA ARG A 25 -6.09 2.89 7.96
C ARG A 25 -5.26 2.90 6.70
N ILE A 26 -3.96 3.14 6.84
CA ILE A 26 -2.99 3.05 5.76
C ILE A 26 -2.02 1.93 6.10
N TYR A 27 -2.11 0.84 5.34
CA TYR A 27 -1.21 -0.29 5.42
C TYR A 27 -0.01 -0.07 4.51
N LYS A 28 1.20 -0.32 5.02
CA LYS A 28 2.45 -0.23 4.26
C LYS A 28 3.17 -1.57 4.27
N LYS A 29 3.70 -1.96 3.11
CA LYS A 29 4.55 -3.15 2.98
C LYS A 29 5.74 -2.86 2.09
N LYS A 30 6.93 -2.86 2.68
CA LYS A 30 8.18 -2.76 1.95
C LYS A 30 8.60 -4.16 1.46
N ILE A 31 8.94 -4.24 0.18
CA ILE A 31 9.49 -5.42 -0.48
C ILE A 31 10.85 -5.02 -1.02
N THR A 32 11.91 -5.60 -0.46
CA THR A 32 13.27 -5.42 -0.96
C THR A 32 13.44 -6.19 -2.27
N GLY A 33 13.96 -5.51 -3.28
CA GLY A 33 14.30 -6.05 -4.58
C GLY A 33 15.80 -6.33 -4.71
N LYS A 34 16.28 -6.38 -5.96
CA LYS A 34 17.71 -6.54 -6.26
C LYS A 34 18.41 -5.17 -6.30
N PHE A 35 19.72 -5.17 -6.12
CA PHE A 35 20.57 -3.98 -6.26
C PHE A 35 20.15 -2.80 -5.37
N GLY A 36 19.69 -3.06 -4.14
CA GLY A 36 19.28 -2.00 -3.21
C GLY A 36 17.92 -1.36 -3.52
N TRP A 37 17.29 -1.69 -4.64
CA TRP A 37 15.96 -1.20 -4.98
C TRP A 37 14.91 -1.86 -4.09
N TYR A 38 13.81 -1.16 -3.84
CA TYR A 38 12.69 -1.72 -3.09
C TYR A 38 11.36 -1.12 -3.56
N ALA A 39 10.30 -1.89 -3.40
CA ALA A 39 8.95 -1.41 -3.62
C ALA A 39 8.22 -1.24 -2.29
N VAL A 40 7.44 -0.18 -2.14
CA VAL A 40 6.52 0.04 -1.02
C VAL A 40 5.10 0.00 -1.55
N TYR A 41 4.35 -0.99 -1.08
CA TYR A 41 2.91 -1.05 -1.33
C TYR A 41 2.19 -0.25 -0.25
N GLU A 42 1.37 0.70 -0.66
CA GLU A 42 0.54 1.51 0.23
C GLU A 42 -0.93 1.26 -0.09
N LYS A 43 -1.67 0.71 0.87
CA LYS A 43 -3.12 0.47 0.78
C LYS A 43 -3.83 1.29 1.83
N ALA A 44 -4.68 2.22 1.41
CA ALA A 44 -5.55 2.96 2.30
C ALA A 44 -6.96 2.38 2.28
N VAL A 45 -7.55 2.22 3.45
CA VAL A 45 -8.96 1.83 3.63
C VAL A 45 -9.67 2.84 4.51
N ASP A 46 -10.99 3.01 4.32
CA ASP A 46 -11.83 3.79 5.21
C ASP A 46 -12.21 2.98 6.47
N ASN A 47 -13.02 3.60 7.34
CA ASN A 47 -13.50 3.02 8.60
C ASN A 47 -14.33 1.75 8.42
N ASN A 48 -14.87 1.54 7.23
CA ASN A 48 -15.64 0.34 6.87
C ASN A 48 -14.75 -0.70 6.17
N GLU A 49 -13.42 -0.57 6.28
CA GLU A 49 -12.42 -1.35 5.57
C GLU A 49 -12.54 -1.31 4.03
N LYS A 50 -13.23 -0.32 3.47
CA LYS A 50 -13.34 -0.16 2.03
C LYS A 50 -12.05 0.45 1.49
N THR A 51 -11.45 -0.20 0.50
CA THR A 51 -10.21 0.31 -0.11
C THR A 51 -10.48 1.64 -0.81
N ILE A 52 -9.76 2.68 -0.40
CA ILE A 52 -9.83 4.04 -0.97
C ILE A 52 -8.73 4.23 -2.02
N SER A 53 -7.54 3.69 -1.75
CA SER A 53 -6.40 3.80 -2.66
C SER A 53 -5.48 2.60 -2.51
N PHE A 54 -4.91 2.17 -3.63
CA PHE A 54 -3.84 1.18 -3.62
C PHE A 54 -2.79 1.57 -4.65
N LYS A 55 -1.57 1.75 -4.18
CA LYS A 55 -0.43 2.13 -5.03
C LYS A 55 0.84 1.38 -4.64
N GLN A 56 1.72 1.26 -5.61
CA GLN A 56 3.04 0.67 -5.46
C GLN A 56 4.06 1.74 -5.85
N ASN A 57 4.90 2.11 -4.90
CA ASN A 57 6.01 3.03 -5.11
C ASN A 57 7.29 2.21 -5.26
N VAL A 58 8.11 2.46 -6.26
CA VAL A 58 9.41 1.80 -6.46
C VAL A 58 10.50 2.82 -6.22
N TYR A 59 11.39 2.49 -5.29
CA TYR A 59 12.54 3.29 -4.91
C TYR A 59 13.81 2.60 -5.37
N ASP A 60 14.79 3.41 -5.77
CA ASP A 60 16.14 2.93 -6.01
C ASP A 60 16.93 2.79 -4.71
N GLU A 61 18.21 2.41 -4.85
CA GLU A 61 19.17 2.24 -3.77
C GLU A 61 19.49 3.53 -2.98
N ASN A 62 19.16 4.71 -3.53
CA ASN A 62 19.38 6.02 -2.90
C ASN A 62 18.09 6.57 -2.27
N ASP A 63 17.11 5.71 -2.00
CA ASP A 63 15.77 6.08 -1.52
C ASP A 63 15.02 7.06 -2.46
N LYS A 64 15.41 7.13 -3.74
CA LYS A 64 14.73 7.98 -4.72
C LYS A 64 13.58 7.23 -5.37
N LEU A 65 12.39 7.82 -5.31
CA LEU A 65 11.21 7.29 -5.99
C LEU A 65 11.40 7.34 -7.51
N ARG A 66 11.40 6.18 -8.15
CA ARG A 66 11.58 6.01 -9.60
C ARG A 66 10.28 5.72 -10.31
N GLU A 67 9.38 4.97 -9.69
CA GLU A 67 8.12 4.58 -10.32
C GLU A 67 6.97 4.61 -9.32
N VAL A 68 5.82 5.07 -9.77
CA VAL A 68 4.56 4.94 -9.03
C VAL A 68 3.57 4.23 -9.92
N HIS A 69 3.06 3.10 -9.44
CA HIS A 69 1.94 2.39 -10.05
C HIS A 69 0.71 2.56 -9.18
N GLN A 70 -0.22 3.39 -9.62
CA GLN A 70 -1.53 3.48 -8.99
C GLN A 70 -2.43 2.38 -9.55
N LYS A 71 -2.88 1.47 -8.69
CA LYS A 71 -3.74 0.33 -9.04
C LYS A 71 -5.22 0.58 -8.73
N TYR A 72 -5.51 1.46 -7.77
CA TYR A 72 -6.86 1.82 -7.34
C TYR A 72 -6.87 3.29 -6.85
N PRO A 73 -7.94 4.08 -7.08
CA PRO A 73 -9.26 3.71 -7.62
C PRO A 73 -9.32 3.50 -9.14
N ILE A 74 -8.38 4.11 -9.86
CA ILE A 74 -8.22 3.96 -11.31
C ILE A 74 -6.80 3.47 -11.52
N ASP A 75 -6.66 2.34 -12.22
CA ASP A 75 -5.34 1.82 -12.61
C ASP A 75 -4.77 2.72 -13.70
N THR A 76 -3.80 3.56 -13.34
CA THR A 76 -3.14 4.45 -14.31
C THR A 76 -1.87 3.84 -14.88
N GLY A 77 -1.59 2.57 -14.56
CA GLY A 77 -0.34 1.91 -14.94
C GLY A 77 0.88 2.48 -14.21
N HIS A 78 2.06 2.08 -14.68
CA HIS A 78 3.35 2.54 -14.15
C HIS A 78 3.67 3.92 -14.70
N LYS A 79 3.85 4.89 -13.81
CA LYS A 79 4.41 6.20 -14.15
C LYS A 79 5.85 6.27 -13.63
N LYS A 80 6.80 6.37 -14.57
CA LYS A 80 8.20 6.72 -14.25
C LYS A 80 8.28 8.20 -13.88
N LEU A 81 9.09 8.49 -12.87
CA LEU A 81 9.37 9.83 -12.35
C LEU A 81 10.80 10.27 -12.70
#